data_AF-A0A496YBB3-F1
#
_entry.id   AF-A0A496YBB3-F1
#
_cell.length_a   1.000
_cell.length_b   1.000
_cell.length_c   1.000
_cell.angle_alpha   90.00
_cell.angle_beta   90.00
_cell.angle_gamma   90.00
#
_symmetry.space_group_name_H-M   'P 1'
#
loop_
_entity.id
_entity.type
_entity.pdbx_description
1 polymer ?
#
loop_
_entity_poly.entity_id
_entity_poly.type
_entity_poly.pdbx_seq_one_letter_code
_entity_poly.pdbx_strand_id
1 'polypeptide(L)'
;MCTGRLDPALIAKAFKKGLDGLVVVGCYFGDCHYISGNHQAQARINMTKKLLRHIGVNEKRLAFRQCSSGEASVFVEIVSEFDATIKELGPIGQGSDRLNAPEIFKKLEVAEAVLAGEKFRWVIGKRTPFLTTGNMYGEIFTEHEFGRAMDMIIVEETEVQEILLKLREGAQSVKDLAAALAIPAERVFRYMTALKRKGMVAVEGISERSPLFQLAPQEVQ
;
A
#
# COMPACT_ATOMS: atom_id res chain seq x y z
N MET A 1 9.83 -0.81 23.21
CA MET A 1 9.58 -1.05 21.76
C MET A 1 8.09 -1.36 21.57
N CYS A 2 7.46 -0.97 20.46
CA CYS A 2 5.99 -1.03 20.26
C CYS A 2 5.63 -1.44 18.83
N THR A 3 4.49 -2.11 18.65
CA THR A 3 3.90 -2.39 17.31
C THR A 3 3.60 -1.11 16.53
N GLY A 4 3.36 0.02 17.21
CA GLY A 4 3.19 1.33 16.57
C GLY A 4 4.41 1.83 15.78
N ARG A 5 5.58 1.20 15.93
CA ARG A 5 6.79 1.49 15.13
C ARG A 5 6.80 0.76 13.78
N LEU A 6 5.87 -0.19 13.57
CA LEU A 6 5.83 -0.96 12.33
C LEU A 6 5.50 -0.05 11.14
N ASP A 7 6.38 -0.09 10.15
CA ASP A 7 6.23 0.63 8.90
C ASP A 7 5.55 -0.28 7.86
N PRO A 8 4.40 0.12 7.29
CA PRO A 8 3.73 -0.62 6.23
C PRO A 8 4.61 -0.98 5.04
N ALA A 9 5.56 -0.12 4.66
CA ALA A 9 6.45 -0.41 3.53
C ALA A 9 7.33 -1.64 3.79
N LEU A 10 7.74 -1.88 5.05
CA LEU A 10 8.50 -3.07 5.42
C LEU A 10 7.69 -4.36 5.27
N ILE A 11 6.36 -4.28 5.45
CA ILE A 11 5.46 -5.43 5.26
C ILE A 11 5.40 -5.81 3.79
N ALA A 12 5.15 -4.84 2.90
CA ALA A 12 5.15 -5.09 1.46
C ALA A 12 6.52 -5.56 0.96
N LYS A 13 7.61 -4.99 1.48
CA LYS A 13 8.98 -5.45 1.19
C LYS A 13 9.20 -6.91 1.61
N ALA A 14 8.65 -7.34 2.75
CA ALA A 14 8.76 -8.72 3.20
C ALA A 14 8.01 -9.68 2.26
N PHE A 15 6.78 -9.35 1.85
CA PHE A 15 6.03 -10.11 0.84
C PHE A 15 6.77 -10.14 -0.50
N LYS A 16 7.33 -9.01 -0.95
CA LYS A 16 8.14 -8.93 -2.17
C LYS A 16 9.34 -9.87 -2.14
N LYS A 17 9.89 -10.15 -0.95
CA LYS A 17 10.99 -11.10 -0.73
C LYS A 17 10.55 -12.57 -0.62
N GLY A 18 9.25 -12.86 -0.82
CA GLY A 18 8.73 -14.24 -0.83
C GLY A 18 8.15 -14.71 0.51
N LEU A 19 7.80 -13.79 1.43
CA LEU A 19 7.08 -14.18 2.65
C LEU A 19 5.65 -14.62 2.31
N ASP A 20 5.20 -15.77 2.83
CA ASP A 20 3.85 -16.28 2.56
C ASP A 20 2.76 -15.66 3.45
N GLY A 21 3.14 -15.23 4.65
CA GLY A 21 2.26 -14.59 5.61
C GLY A 21 3.01 -13.84 6.71
N LEU A 22 2.39 -12.77 7.23
CA LEU A 22 2.91 -11.97 8.33
C LEU A 22 1.81 -11.74 9.38
N VAL A 23 2.09 -12.11 10.63
CA VAL A 23 1.24 -11.78 11.77
C VAL A 23 1.94 -10.78 12.68
N VAL A 24 1.21 -9.72 13.05
CA VAL A 24 1.65 -8.71 14.01
C VAL A 24 0.87 -8.92 15.30
N VAL A 25 1.57 -9.19 16.40
CA VAL A 25 0.96 -9.36 17.71
C VAL A 25 1.26 -8.13 18.56
N GLY A 26 0.23 -7.48 19.09
CA GLY A 26 0.34 -6.31 19.96
C GLY A 26 -0.39 -6.47 21.29
N CYS A 27 -0.26 -5.48 22.17
CA CYS A 27 -1.04 -5.42 23.41
C CYS A 27 -2.55 -5.29 23.12
N TYR A 28 -3.39 -5.67 24.09
CA TYR A 28 -4.81 -5.33 24.07
C TYR A 28 -5.05 -3.82 23.98
N PHE A 29 -6.18 -3.43 23.40
CA PHE A 29 -6.57 -2.02 23.33
C PHE A 29 -6.90 -1.55 24.74
N GLY A 30 -6.38 -0.40 25.13
CA GLY A 30 -6.36 0.06 26.53
C GLY A 30 -5.05 -0.27 27.27
N ASP A 31 -4.39 -1.38 26.94
CA ASP A 31 -3.19 -1.85 27.65
C ASP A 31 -1.87 -1.48 26.95
N CYS A 32 -1.94 -0.57 25.97
CA CYS A 32 -0.73 -0.18 25.26
C CYS A 32 0.21 0.60 26.19
N HIS A 33 1.43 0.09 26.37
CA HIS A 33 2.47 0.82 27.12
C HIS A 33 2.76 2.22 26.55
N TYR A 34 2.54 2.41 25.25
CA TYR A 34 2.69 3.69 24.56
C TYR A 34 1.33 4.33 24.21
N ILE A 35 0.31 4.06 25.03
CA ILE A 35 -1.03 4.66 25.01
C ILE A 35 -1.85 4.29 23.76
N SER A 36 -1.42 4.71 22.58
CA SER A 36 -2.17 4.55 21.32
C SER A 36 -1.40 3.80 20.23
N GLY A 37 -0.18 3.30 20.53
CA GLY A 37 0.69 2.69 19.53
C GLY A 37 0.07 1.49 18.80
N ASN A 38 -0.65 0.63 19.52
CA ASN A 38 -1.35 -0.52 18.95
C ASN A 38 -2.58 -0.13 18.11
N HIS A 39 -3.32 0.93 18.47
CA HIS A 39 -4.40 1.47 17.65
C HIS A 39 -3.88 1.98 16.29
N GLN A 40 -2.76 2.71 16.31
CA GLN A 40 -2.12 3.17 15.08
C GLN A 40 -1.59 1.99 14.25
N ALA A 41 -1.02 0.98 14.90
CA ALA A 41 -0.58 -0.24 14.22
C ALA A 41 -1.75 -0.94 13.52
N GLN A 42 -2.87 -1.16 14.21
CA GLN A 42 -4.04 -1.81 13.60
C GLN A 42 -4.59 -1.02 12.41
N ALA A 43 -4.70 0.31 12.52
CA ALA A 43 -5.13 1.16 11.40
C ALA A 43 -4.20 1.01 10.18
N ARG A 44 -2.88 1.06 10.40
CA ARG A 44 -1.88 0.85 9.35
C ARG A 44 -1.99 -0.54 8.73
N ILE A 45 -2.12 -1.60 9.55
CA ILE A 45 -2.27 -2.98 9.06
C ILE A 45 -3.54 -3.15 8.23
N ASN A 46 -4.68 -2.68 8.71
CA ASN A 46 -5.95 -2.76 7.97
C ASN A 46 -5.84 -2.04 6.62
N MET A 47 -5.14 -0.92 6.58
CA MET A 47 -4.91 -0.17 5.35
C MET A 47 -3.96 -0.91 4.39
N THR A 48 -2.87 -1.50 4.91
CA THR A 48 -1.99 -2.38 4.12
C THR A 48 -2.77 -3.56 3.55
N LYS A 49 -3.65 -4.20 4.33
CA LYS A 49 -4.52 -5.29 3.86
C LYS A 49 -5.40 -4.87 2.69
N LYS A 50 -6.00 -3.67 2.74
CA LYS A 50 -6.78 -3.12 1.63
C LYS A 50 -5.96 -2.97 0.35
N LEU A 51 -4.74 -2.44 0.47
CA LEU A 51 -3.82 -2.32 -0.67
C LEU A 51 -3.41 -3.70 -1.21
N LEU A 52 -3.03 -4.64 -0.34
CA LEU A 52 -2.70 -6.02 -0.73
C LEU A 52 -3.86 -6.67 -1.51
N ARG A 53 -5.10 -6.52 -1.02
CA ARG A 53 -6.29 -7.00 -1.73
C ARG A 53 -6.47 -6.32 -3.08
N HIS A 54 -6.26 -5.01 -3.15
CA HIS A 54 -6.38 -4.25 -4.40
C HIS A 54 -5.42 -4.76 -5.47
N ILE A 55 -4.17 -5.07 -5.09
CA ILE A 55 -3.16 -5.60 -6.01
C ILE A 55 -3.26 -7.12 -6.24
N GLY A 56 -4.27 -7.79 -5.69
CA GLY A 56 -4.53 -9.22 -5.92
C GLY A 56 -3.90 -10.19 -4.92
N VAL A 57 -3.22 -9.71 -3.88
CA VAL A 57 -2.71 -10.54 -2.77
C VAL A 57 -3.85 -10.83 -1.79
N ASN A 58 -3.96 -12.07 -1.32
CA ASN A 58 -4.98 -12.43 -0.34
C ASN A 58 -4.73 -11.71 1.00
N GLU A 59 -5.68 -10.88 1.44
CA GLU A 59 -5.54 -10.08 2.65
C GLU A 59 -5.39 -10.93 3.93
N LYS A 60 -5.80 -12.20 3.92
CA LYS A 60 -5.60 -13.12 5.05
C LYS A 60 -4.12 -13.43 5.31
N ARG A 61 -3.23 -13.17 4.34
CA ARG A 61 -1.77 -13.28 4.51
C ARG A 61 -1.21 -12.26 5.51
N LEU A 62 -1.95 -11.21 5.85
CA LEU A 62 -1.55 -10.21 6.84
C LEU A 62 -2.57 -10.13 7.98
N ALA A 63 -2.09 -10.39 9.21
CA ALA A 63 -2.92 -10.36 10.40
C ALA A 63 -2.39 -9.39 11.47
N PHE A 64 -3.32 -8.78 12.20
CA PHE A 64 -3.05 -8.14 13.48
C PHE A 64 -3.82 -8.91 14.54
N ARG A 65 -3.15 -9.26 15.64
CA ARG A 65 -3.70 -9.99 16.78
C ARG A 65 -3.22 -9.34 18.07
N GLN A 66 -3.92 -9.65 19.15
CA GLN A 66 -3.64 -9.07 20.47
C GLN A 66 -3.36 -10.18 21.46
N CYS A 67 -2.35 -9.97 22.30
CA CYS A 67 -1.92 -10.92 23.31
C CYS A 67 -1.18 -10.14 24.40
N SER A 68 -1.48 -10.44 25.66
CA SER A 68 -0.69 -9.99 26.81
C SER A 68 0.59 -10.82 26.93
N SER A 69 1.61 -10.27 27.60
CA SER A 69 2.88 -10.98 27.85
C SER A 69 2.71 -12.19 28.77
N GLY A 70 1.62 -12.28 29.53
CA GLY A 70 1.32 -13.40 30.41
C GLY A 70 0.55 -14.55 29.74
N GLU A 71 0.12 -14.40 28.48
CA GLU A 71 -0.81 -15.32 27.82
C GLU A 71 -0.10 -16.24 26.82
N ALA A 72 0.83 -17.06 27.30
CA ALA A 72 1.59 -17.96 26.43
C ALA A 72 0.70 -18.91 25.62
N SER A 73 -0.37 -19.44 26.21
CA SER A 73 -1.33 -20.32 25.52
C SER A 73 -2.05 -19.62 24.37
N VAL A 74 -2.49 -18.38 24.58
CA VAL A 74 -3.15 -17.55 23.55
C VAL A 74 -2.18 -17.23 22.41
N PHE A 75 -0.91 -16.94 22.72
CA PHE A 75 0.10 -16.72 21.69
C PHE A 75 0.31 -17.96 20.83
N VAL A 76 0.38 -19.15 21.44
CA VAL A 76 0.49 -20.42 20.70
C VAL A 76 -0.72 -20.61 19.79
N GLU A 77 -1.93 -20.40 20.28
CA GLU A 77 -3.16 -20.48 19.49
C GLU A 77 -3.13 -19.53 18.28
N ILE A 78 -2.80 -18.24 18.50
CA ILE A 78 -2.69 -17.24 17.44
C ILE A 78 -1.72 -17.70 16.32
N VAL A 79 -0.54 -18.19 16.70
CA VAL A 79 0.48 -18.61 15.73
C VAL A 79 0.06 -19.89 15.02
N SER A 80 -0.51 -20.86 15.74
CA SER A 80 -0.99 -22.12 15.17
C SER A 80 -2.14 -21.91 14.18
N GLU A 81 -3.12 -21.09 14.51
CA GLU A 81 -4.22 -20.74 13.61
C GLU A 81 -3.73 -20.00 12.36
N PHE A 82 -2.79 -19.07 12.55
CA PHE A 82 -2.23 -18.30 11.45
C PHE A 82 -1.41 -19.21 10.52
N ASP A 83 -0.56 -20.09 11.06
CA ASP A 83 0.19 -21.08 10.29
C ASP A 83 -0.74 -22.01 9.48
N ALA A 84 -1.80 -22.52 10.11
CA ALA A 84 -2.81 -23.32 9.42
C ALA A 84 -3.47 -22.54 8.26
N THR A 85 -3.82 -21.28 8.50
CA THR A 85 -4.35 -20.38 7.47
C THR A 85 -3.35 -20.24 6.32
N ILE A 86 -2.08 -19.93 6.58
CA ILE A 86 -1.08 -19.73 5.51
C ILE A 86 -0.84 -21.03 4.72
N LYS A 87 -0.83 -22.19 5.37
CA LYS A 87 -0.73 -23.49 4.71
C LYS A 87 -1.91 -23.76 3.77
N GLU A 88 -3.14 -23.40 4.19
CA GLU A 88 -4.33 -23.51 3.34
C GLU A 88 -4.25 -22.56 2.13
N LEU A 89 -3.74 -21.33 2.33
CA LEU A 89 -3.59 -20.36 1.24
C LEU A 89 -2.50 -20.74 0.24
N GLY A 90 -1.52 -21.56 0.66
CA GLY A 90 -0.35 -21.96 -0.12
C GLY A 90 0.69 -20.86 -0.33
N PRO A 91 1.78 -21.16 -1.06
CA PRO A 91 2.84 -20.20 -1.33
C PRO A 91 2.32 -18.94 -2.03
N ILE A 92 2.94 -17.80 -1.74
CA ILE A 92 2.58 -16.52 -2.37
C ILE A 92 2.76 -16.61 -3.89
N GLY A 93 1.70 -16.27 -4.63
CA GLY A 93 1.69 -16.31 -6.10
C GLY A 93 1.51 -17.70 -6.74
N GLN A 94 1.10 -18.72 -5.98
CA GLN A 94 0.75 -20.05 -6.51
C GLN A 94 -0.55 -20.63 -5.95
N GLY A 95 -1.05 -20.08 -4.83
CA GLY A 95 -2.25 -20.57 -4.16
C GLY A 95 -3.47 -19.66 -4.35
N SER A 96 -4.10 -19.26 -3.23
CA SER A 96 -5.35 -18.49 -3.21
C SER A 96 -5.26 -17.01 -3.64
N ASP A 97 -4.10 -16.57 -4.12
CA ASP A 97 -3.92 -15.20 -4.61
C ASP A 97 -4.58 -15.04 -5.98
N ARG A 98 -5.05 -13.82 -6.31
CA ARG A 98 -5.69 -13.56 -7.61
C ARG A 98 -4.68 -13.49 -8.75
N LEU A 99 -3.42 -13.25 -8.44
CA LEU A 99 -2.31 -13.15 -9.39
C LEU A 99 -1.26 -14.20 -9.08
N ASN A 100 -0.69 -14.77 -10.12
CA ASN A 100 0.39 -15.76 -10.00
C ASN A 100 1.77 -15.10 -10.12
N ALA A 101 2.81 -15.80 -9.71
CA ALA A 101 4.18 -15.42 -10.04
C ALA A 101 4.39 -15.47 -11.57
N PRO A 102 5.12 -14.50 -12.18
CA PRO A 102 5.91 -13.43 -11.56
C PRO A 102 5.17 -12.11 -11.34
N GLU A 103 3.91 -11.98 -11.80
CA GLU A 103 3.17 -10.72 -11.81
C GLU A 103 2.93 -10.17 -10.40
N ILE A 104 2.59 -11.03 -9.44
CA ILE A 104 2.35 -10.65 -8.04
C ILE A 104 3.55 -9.92 -7.43
N PHE A 105 4.78 -10.30 -7.78
CA PHE A 105 6.00 -9.67 -7.24
C PHE A 105 6.23 -8.27 -7.82
N LYS A 106 5.86 -8.04 -9.09
CA LYS A 106 5.86 -6.69 -9.67
C LYS A 106 4.83 -5.79 -8.97
N LYS A 107 3.65 -6.34 -8.69
CA LYS A 107 2.60 -5.63 -7.94
C LYS A 107 3.00 -5.35 -6.49
N LEU A 108 3.77 -6.24 -5.86
CA LEU A 108 4.32 -6.02 -4.53
C LEU A 108 5.39 -4.93 -4.50
N GLU A 109 6.18 -4.78 -5.57
CA GLU A 109 7.10 -3.63 -5.72
C GLU A 109 6.33 -2.31 -5.76
N VAL A 110 5.25 -2.26 -6.53
CA VAL A 110 4.33 -1.11 -6.58
C VAL A 110 3.76 -0.82 -5.19
N ALA A 111 3.29 -1.84 -4.47
CA ALA A 111 2.72 -1.66 -3.15
C ALA A 111 3.74 -1.17 -2.11
N GLU A 112 4.99 -1.64 -2.17
CA GLU A 112 6.07 -1.11 -1.33
C GLU A 112 6.26 0.40 -1.60
N ALA A 113 6.26 0.83 -2.86
CA ALA A 113 6.39 2.23 -3.24
C ALA A 113 5.19 3.08 -2.77
N VAL A 114 3.96 2.58 -2.91
CA VAL A 114 2.74 3.25 -2.41
C VAL A 114 2.81 3.45 -0.90
N LEU A 115 3.17 2.40 -0.14
CA LEU A 115 3.22 2.44 1.32
C LEU A 115 4.38 3.31 1.86
N ALA A 116 5.45 3.42 1.10
CA ALA A 116 6.55 4.34 1.37
C ALA A 116 6.20 5.80 1.00
N GLY A 117 5.20 5.99 0.13
CA GLY A 117 4.80 7.30 -0.39
C GLY A 117 4.23 8.25 0.65
N GLU A 118 4.56 9.54 0.51
CA GLU A 118 4.17 10.59 1.46
C GLU A 118 2.66 10.70 1.64
N LYS A 119 1.88 10.71 0.53
CA LYS A 119 0.41 10.84 0.57
C LYS A 119 -0.20 9.74 1.43
N PHE A 120 0.20 8.49 1.22
CA PHE A 120 -0.33 7.37 1.97
C PHE A 120 0.00 7.47 3.46
N ARG A 121 1.27 7.78 3.79
CA ARG A 121 1.76 7.93 5.17
C ARG A 121 1.09 9.08 5.90
N TRP A 122 0.88 10.20 5.22
CA TRP A 122 0.23 11.38 5.78
C TRP A 122 -1.23 11.07 6.11
N VAL A 123 -1.99 10.52 5.16
CA VAL A 123 -3.43 10.30 5.36
C VAL A 123 -3.68 9.27 6.47
N ILE A 124 -2.93 8.17 6.51
CA ILE A 124 -3.06 7.18 7.59
C ILE A 124 -2.63 7.77 8.95
N GLY A 125 -1.62 8.64 8.98
CA GLY A 125 -1.19 9.35 10.18
C GLY A 125 -2.24 10.35 10.69
N LYS A 126 -3.10 10.87 9.80
CA LYS A 126 -4.19 11.79 10.13
C LYS A 126 -5.53 11.10 10.39
N ARG A 127 -5.60 9.77 10.31
CA ARG A 127 -6.82 9.00 10.57
C ARG A 127 -7.45 9.36 11.91
N THR A 128 -6.69 9.32 13.01
CA THR A 128 -7.24 9.61 14.34
C THR A 128 -7.83 11.03 14.40
N PRO A 129 -7.08 12.10 14.06
CA PRO A 129 -7.65 13.44 13.99
C PRO A 129 -8.91 13.53 13.12
N PHE A 130 -8.92 12.94 11.92
CA PHE A 130 -10.07 13.03 11.03
C PHE A 130 -11.32 12.36 11.58
N LEU A 131 -11.18 11.33 12.42
CA LEU A 131 -12.32 10.62 13.01
C LEU A 131 -12.75 11.16 14.38
N THR A 132 -11.96 12.04 15.01
CA THR A 132 -12.23 12.52 16.38
C THR A 132 -12.30 14.03 16.47
N THR A 133 -11.20 14.73 16.19
CA THR A 133 -11.09 16.19 16.36
C THR A 133 -11.52 16.97 15.12
N GLY A 134 -11.54 16.30 13.97
CA GLY A 134 -11.82 16.88 12.66
C GLY A 134 -10.58 17.41 11.94
N ASN A 135 -10.77 17.84 10.69
CA ASN A 135 -9.76 18.49 9.86
C ASN A 135 -9.61 20.00 10.20
N MET A 136 -8.83 20.76 9.41
CA MET A 136 -8.63 22.20 9.63
C MET A 136 -9.91 23.04 9.56
N TYR A 137 -10.99 22.50 8.99
CA TYR A 137 -12.30 23.13 8.89
C TYR A 137 -13.29 22.62 9.95
N GLY A 138 -12.85 21.75 10.87
CA GLY A 138 -13.68 21.15 11.90
C GLY A 138 -14.55 19.99 11.41
N GLU A 139 -14.35 19.51 10.17
CA GLU A 139 -15.11 18.38 9.63
C GLU A 139 -14.60 17.06 10.22
N ILE A 140 -15.49 16.32 10.89
CA ILE A 140 -15.22 14.99 11.43
C ILE A 140 -15.79 13.96 10.47
N PHE A 141 -14.93 13.06 10.03
CA PHE A 141 -15.25 12.00 9.10
C PHE A 141 -15.82 10.81 9.86
N THR A 142 -16.79 10.14 9.27
CA THR A 142 -17.15 8.78 9.66
C THR A 142 -16.09 7.78 9.17
N GLU A 143 -16.04 6.60 9.78
CA GLU A 143 -15.20 5.49 9.31
C GLU A 143 -15.49 5.12 7.85
N HIS A 144 -16.75 5.24 7.43
CA HIS A 144 -17.15 4.96 6.05
C HIS A 144 -16.60 6.00 5.07
N GLU A 145 -16.72 7.29 5.40
CA GLU A 145 -16.20 8.38 4.55
C GLU A 145 -14.68 8.33 4.45
N PHE A 146 -13.99 8.15 5.57
CA PHE A 146 -12.54 7.94 5.57
C PHE A 146 -12.18 6.70 4.76
N GLY A 147 -12.91 5.60 4.95
CA GLY A 147 -12.73 4.35 4.21
C GLY A 147 -12.80 4.54 2.69
N ARG A 148 -13.82 5.25 2.19
CA ARG A 148 -13.96 5.54 0.75
C ARG A 148 -12.86 6.45 0.23
N ALA A 149 -12.47 7.48 0.99
CA ALA A 149 -11.36 8.35 0.63
C ALA A 149 -10.06 7.54 0.48
N MET A 150 -9.80 6.65 1.43
CA MET A 150 -8.63 5.76 1.37
C MET A 150 -8.66 4.80 0.18
N ASP A 151 -9.82 4.24 -0.16
CA ASP A 151 -9.95 3.32 -1.30
C ASP A 151 -9.65 4.04 -2.62
N MET A 152 -10.09 5.30 -2.78
CA MET A 152 -9.72 6.14 -3.94
C MET A 152 -8.21 6.41 -3.98
N ILE A 153 -7.60 6.75 -2.83
CA ILE A 153 -6.17 7.01 -2.74
C ILE A 153 -5.36 5.76 -3.09
N ILE A 154 -5.78 4.57 -2.66
CA ILE A 154 -5.13 3.31 -3.05
C ILE A 154 -5.08 3.17 -4.57
N VAL A 155 -6.23 3.34 -5.24
CA VAL A 155 -6.31 3.19 -6.70
C VAL A 155 -5.39 4.19 -7.39
N GLU A 156 -5.53 5.48 -7.05
CA GLU A 156 -4.74 6.55 -7.67
C GLU A 156 -3.23 6.35 -7.48
N GLU A 157 -2.79 6.08 -6.25
CA GLU A 157 -1.36 5.92 -5.96
C GLU A 157 -0.80 4.64 -6.59
N THR A 158 -1.59 3.56 -6.66
CA THR A 158 -1.18 2.32 -7.35
C THR A 158 -0.96 2.58 -8.83
N GLU A 159 -1.93 3.21 -9.51
CA GLU A 159 -1.83 3.57 -10.93
C GLU A 159 -0.65 4.50 -11.21
N VAL A 160 -0.41 5.50 -10.36
CA VAL A 160 0.75 6.40 -10.46
C VAL A 160 2.06 5.64 -10.35
N GLN A 161 2.19 4.74 -9.36
CA GLN A 161 3.43 3.96 -9.18
C GLN A 161 3.64 2.95 -10.31
N GLU A 162 2.58 2.39 -10.89
CA GLU A 162 2.68 1.53 -12.09
C GLU A 162 3.17 2.30 -13.31
N ILE A 163 2.65 3.51 -13.53
CA ILE A 163 3.14 4.41 -14.59
C ILE A 163 4.62 4.72 -14.38
N LEU A 164 5.01 5.11 -13.16
CA LEU A 164 6.42 5.42 -12.85
C LEU A 164 7.33 4.20 -13.05
N LEU A 165 6.88 3.00 -12.67
CA LEU A 165 7.62 1.76 -12.90
C LEU A 165 7.81 1.49 -14.39
N LYS A 166 6.76 1.70 -15.21
CA LYS A 166 6.86 1.55 -16.67
C LYS A 166 7.78 2.57 -17.32
N LEU A 167 7.78 3.81 -16.85
CA LEU A 167 8.70 4.84 -17.34
C LEU A 167 10.17 4.57 -16.99
N ARG A 168 10.48 3.64 -16.06
CA ARG A 168 11.86 3.15 -15.85
C ARG A 168 12.33 2.23 -16.98
N GLU A 169 11.41 1.57 -17.69
CA GLU A 169 11.73 0.69 -18.81
C GLU A 169 12.04 1.49 -20.09
N GLY A 170 11.62 2.76 -20.15
CA GLY A 170 11.87 3.67 -21.27
C GLY A 170 10.79 4.74 -21.39
N ALA A 171 11.00 5.71 -22.28
CA ALA A 171 10.02 6.75 -22.52
C ALA A 171 8.79 6.21 -23.25
N GLN A 172 7.61 6.63 -22.82
CA GLN A 172 6.34 6.14 -23.35
C GLN A 172 5.34 7.27 -23.57
N SER A 173 4.44 7.08 -24.54
CA SER A 173 3.31 7.97 -24.73
C SER A 173 2.18 7.65 -23.74
N VAL A 174 1.28 8.62 -23.52
CA VAL A 174 0.05 8.40 -22.73
C VAL A 174 -0.79 7.26 -23.28
N LYS A 175 -0.83 7.12 -24.62
CA LYS A 175 -1.60 6.06 -25.29
C LYS A 175 -1.02 4.69 -25.00
N ASP A 176 0.30 4.56 -25.03
CA ASP A 176 0.99 3.29 -24.79
C ASP A 176 0.86 2.88 -23.32
N LEU A 177 1.03 3.83 -22.38
CA LEU A 177 0.82 3.62 -20.96
C LEU A 177 -0.62 3.18 -20.65
N ALA A 178 -1.61 3.86 -21.25
CA ALA A 178 -3.03 3.53 -21.07
C ALA A 178 -3.35 2.11 -21.54
N ALA A 179 -2.83 1.71 -22.71
CA ALA A 179 -3.01 0.37 -23.25
C ALA A 179 -2.29 -0.70 -22.40
N ALA A 180 -1.04 -0.45 -22.02
CA ALA A 180 -0.20 -1.41 -21.29
C ALA A 180 -0.69 -1.67 -19.86
N LEU A 181 -1.21 -0.64 -19.18
CA LEU A 181 -1.67 -0.72 -17.80
C LEU A 181 -3.19 -0.91 -17.66
N ALA A 182 -3.91 -0.93 -18.79
CA ALA A 182 -5.38 -0.95 -18.81
C ALA A 182 -6.03 0.19 -18.01
N ILE A 183 -5.39 1.38 -18.01
CA ILE A 183 -5.87 2.59 -17.36
C ILE A 183 -6.49 3.51 -18.42
N PRO A 184 -7.65 4.14 -18.20
CA PRO A 184 -8.21 5.11 -19.14
C PRO A 184 -7.22 6.24 -19.47
N ALA A 185 -7.04 6.55 -20.76
CA ALA A 185 -6.06 7.53 -21.22
C ALA A 185 -6.24 8.92 -20.59
N GLU A 186 -7.49 9.34 -20.31
CA GLU A 186 -7.81 10.58 -19.60
C GLU A 186 -7.17 10.63 -18.21
N ARG A 187 -7.17 9.50 -17.50
CA ARG A 187 -6.61 9.37 -16.16
C ARG A 187 -5.08 9.34 -16.20
N VAL A 188 -4.50 8.57 -17.13
CA VAL A 188 -3.06 8.58 -17.39
C VAL A 188 -2.58 10.00 -17.70
N PHE A 189 -3.27 10.72 -18.60
CA PHE A 189 -2.95 12.10 -18.94
C PHE A 189 -2.99 13.02 -17.71
N ARG A 190 -4.03 12.89 -16.87
CA ARG A 190 -4.15 13.65 -15.61
C ARG A 190 -2.98 13.37 -14.65
N TYR A 191 -2.57 12.11 -14.51
CA TYR A 191 -1.40 11.77 -13.69
C TYR A 191 -0.11 12.31 -14.29
N MET A 192 0.11 12.17 -15.59
CA MET A 192 1.31 12.66 -16.27
C MET A 192 1.48 14.18 -16.16
N THR A 193 0.38 14.94 -16.31
CA THR A 193 0.41 16.39 -16.12
C THR A 193 0.73 16.78 -14.67
N ALA A 194 0.17 16.07 -13.69
CA ALA A 194 0.48 16.28 -12.28
C ALA A 194 1.93 15.92 -11.94
N LEU A 195 2.44 14.80 -12.45
CA LEU A 195 3.83 14.35 -12.27
C LEU A 195 4.82 15.33 -12.92
N LYS A 196 4.50 15.85 -14.11
CA LYS A 196 5.32 16.86 -14.79
C LYS A 196 5.39 18.15 -13.98
N ARG A 197 4.26 18.61 -13.43
CA ARG A 197 4.22 19.78 -12.55
C ARG A 197 5.05 19.59 -11.28
N LYS A 198 5.13 18.36 -10.77
CA LYS A 198 5.99 17.98 -9.64
C LYS A 198 7.46 17.75 -10.03
N GLY A 199 7.83 17.91 -11.30
CA GLY A 199 9.19 17.66 -11.78
C GLY A 199 9.61 16.18 -11.75
N MET A 200 8.66 15.24 -11.66
CA MET A 200 8.99 13.80 -11.59
C MET A 200 9.12 13.15 -12.96
N VAL A 201 8.48 13.74 -13.98
CA VAL A 201 8.54 13.29 -15.38
C VAL A 201 8.78 14.48 -16.29
N ALA A 202 9.51 14.24 -17.38
CA ALA A 202 9.82 15.22 -18.41
C ALA A 202 9.34 14.72 -19.77
N VAL A 203 9.17 15.65 -20.71
CA VAL A 203 8.93 15.29 -22.12
C VAL A 203 10.29 15.08 -22.76
N GLU A 204 10.56 13.87 -23.24
CA GLU A 204 11.81 13.55 -23.96
C GLU A 204 11.74 14.04 -25.40
N GLY A 205 10.57 13.87 -26.03
CA GLY A 205 10.35 14.21 -27.43
C GLY A 205 8.91 14.02 -27.85
N ILE A 206 8.68 14.04 -29.16
CA ILE A 206 7.38 13.80 -29.77
C ILE A 206 7.55 12.64 -30.74
N SER A 207 6.77 11.57 -30.55
CA SER A 207 6.66 10.48 -31.52
C SER A 207 5.33 10.62 -32.26
N GLU A 208 5.42 10.73 -33.59
CA GLU A 208 4.32 11.06 -34.49
C GLU A 208 3.61 12.37 -34.12
N ARG A 209 2.60 12.30 -33.25
CA ARG A 209 1.79 13.43 -32.73
C ARG A 209 1.59 13.38 -31.22
N SER A 210 2.27 12.46 -30.53
CA SER A 210 2.11 12.23 -29.09
C SER A 210 3.42 12.55 -28.36
N PRO A 211 3.38 13.33 -27.27
CA PRO A 211 4.55 13.54 -26.44
C PRO A 211 4.96 12.22 -25.78
N LEU A 212 6.26 11.92 -25.86
CA LEU A 212 6.90 10.86 -25.10
C LEU A 212 7.36 11.42 -23.77
N PHE A 213 6.98 10.74 -22.69
CA PHE A 213 7.40 11.10 -21.35
C PHE A 213 8.42 10.11 -20.83
N GLN A 214 9.37 10.63 -20.05
CA GLN A 214 10.37 9.85 -19.33
C GLN A 214 10.43 10.33 -17.88
N LEU A 215 11.06 9.54 -17.00
CA LEU A 215 11.40 10.02 -15.66
C LEU A 215 12.33 11.22 -15.76
N ALA A 216 12.07 12.25 -14.95
CA ALA A 216 12.99 13.37 -14.87
C ALA A 216 14.34 12.88 -14.31
N PRO A 217 15.49 13.38 -14.82
CA PRO A 217 16.76 13.13 -14.18
C PRO A 217 16.65 13.60 -12.73
N GLN A 218 16.88 12.72 -11.76
CA GLN A 218 16.97 13.16 -10.37
C GLN A 218 18.19 14.08 -10.30
N GLU A 219 17.99 15.37 -9.99
CA GLU A 219 19.08 16.18 -9.49
C GLU A 219 19.58 15.47 -8.23
N VAL A 220 20.80 14.94 -8.29
CA VAL A 220 21.52 14.47 -7.12
C VAL A 220 21.75 15.71 -6.26
N GLN A 221 20.88 15.94 -5.29
CA GLN A 221 21.10 16.86 -4.18
C GLN A 221 21.66 16.10 -2.99
#